data_AF-A0A2N3TAN2-F1
#
_entry.id   AF-A0A2N3TAN2-F1
#
_cell.length_a   1.000
_cell.length_b   1.000
_cell.length_c   1.000
_cell.angle_alpha   90.00
_cell.angle_beta   90.00
_cell.angle_gamma   90.00
#
_symmetry.space_group_name_H-M   'P 1'
#
loop_
_entity.id
_entity.type
_entity.pdbx_description
1 polymer ?
#
loop_
_entity_poly.entity_id
_entity_poly.type
_entity_poly.pdbx_seq_one_letter_code
_entity_poly.pdbx_strand_id
1 'polypeptide(L)'
;MKLLSRFLLILLTIFTLACGGRLISKEEAKKNALIITEKLNADNINTFRKWNFRYRGGEIWTKKVDDSIIFNCYYRKENDTTSLVVSNRYLISKEFPCSIEVDTSLFGAYTFNKLNNGTITVKATLNNKGRDTLLFQNLKVEDVFKTEDLFRKIDSLSKLKDELKVYRIDYLKRNGDFIDFYITARDILTFIGDESTLKPKQIWLDNFAEGTEIAPKWNLRHFDEDQLD
;
A
#
# COMPACT_ATOMS: atom_id res chain seq x y z
N MET A 1 27.62 16.37 39.51
CA MET A 1 27.05 17.20 38.42
C MET A 1 27.21 16.62 37.01
N LYS A 2 28.37 16.06 36.61
CA LYS A 2 28.57 15.53 35.23
C LYS A 2 27.81 14.23 34.89
N LEU A 3 27.36 13.46 35.89
CA LEU A 3 26.55 12.25 35.68
C LEU A 3 25.05 12.55 35.46
N LEU A 4 24.49 13.56 36.13
CA LEU A 4 23.10 13.99 35.89
C LEU A 4 22.91 14.56 34.48
N SER A 5 23.89 15.30 33.95
CA SER A 5 23.77 15.87 32.60
C SER A 5 23.88 14.82 31.50
N ARG A 6 24.53 13.67 31.76
CA ARG A 6 24.60 12.54 30.82
C ARG A 6 23.31 11.71 30.81
N PHE A 7 22.67 11.53 31.97
CA PHE A 7 21.35 10.90 32.05
C PHE A 7 20.25 11.74 31.39
N LEU A 8 20.29 13.07 31.53
CA LEU A 8 19.33 13.97 30.86
C LEU A 8 19.45 13.93 29.33
N LEU A 9 20.68 13.79 28.80
CA LEU A 9 20.94 13.70 27.36
C LEU A 9 20.48 12.36 26.76
N ILE A 10 20.59 11.28 27.53
CA ILE A 10 20.09 9.95 27.15
C ILE A 10 18.55 9.91 27.22
N LEU A 11 17.93 10.56 28.21
CA LEU A 11 16.47 10.68 28.26
C LEU A 11 15.91 11.50 27.08
N LEU A 12 16.60 12.58 26.66
CA LEU A 12 16.18 13.40 25.52
C LEU A 12 16.28 12.68 24.16
N THR A 13 17.19 11.71 24.03
CA THR A 13 17.35 10.92 22.80
C THR A 13 16.42 9.71 22.73
N ILE A 14 15.88 9.24 23.86
CA ILE A 14 14.89 8.16 23.90
C ILE A 14 13.49 8.66 23.51
N PHE A 15 13.17 9.95 23.70
CA PHE A 15 11.87 10.51 23.30
C PHE A 15 11.70 10.79 21.80
N THR A 16 12.76 10.84 21.00
CA THR A 16 12.66 11.03 19.54
C THR A 16 12.58 9.73 18.74
N LEU A 17 12.61 8.57 19.42
CA LEU A 17 12.39 7.25 18.84
C LEU A 17 10.98 6.71 19.09
N ALA A 18 10.08 7.53 19.66
CA ALA A 18 8.66 7.26 19.61
C ALA A 18 8.24 7.21 18.13
N CYS A 19 7.48 6.19 17.76
CA CYS A 19 6.98 5.89 16.42
C CYS A 19 6.04 7.01 15.94
N GLY A 20 6.60 8.18 15.61
CA GLY A 20 5.88 9.38 15.23
C GLY A 20 5.67 9.41 13.73
N GLY A 21 4.42 9.28 13.28
CA GLY A 21 4.05 9.67 11.92
C GLY A 21 4.58 11.08 11.64
N ARG A 22 5.05 11.32 10.42
CA ARG A 22 5.64 12.61 10.03
C ARG A 22 4.59 13.71 10.25
N LEU A 23 4.79 14.54 11.28
CA LEU A 23 3.96 15.71 11.51
C LEU A 23 4.32 16.74 10.46
N ILE A 24 3.39 17.04 9.56
CA ILE A 24 3.49 18.13 8.58
C ILE A 24 2.54 19.26 9.00
N SER A 25 2.76 20.48 8.51
CA SER A 25 1.82 21.57 8.78
C SER A 25 0.53 21.40 7.99
N LYS A 26 -0.56 22.05 8.44
CA LYS A 26 -1.84 22.04 7.72
C LYS A 26 -1.69 22.59 6.29
N GLU A 27 -0.85 23.61 6.10
CA GLU A 27 -0.53 24.19 4.80
C GLU A 27 0.23 23.20 3.91
N GLU A 28 1.17 22.43 4.47
CA GLU A 28 1.87 21.38 3.73
C GLU A 28 0.94 20.24 3.34
N ALA A 29 0.04 19.82 4.23
CA ALA A 29 -1.01 18.84 3.94
C ALA A 29 -1.91 19.32 2.80
N LYS A 30 -2.38 20.58 2.85
CA LYS A 30 -3.19 21.19 1.80
C LYS A 30 -2.45 21.27 0.46
N LYS A 31 -1.17 21.62 0.48
CA LYS A 31 -0.32 21.65 -0.73
C LYS A 31 -0.17 20.26 -1.34
N ASN A 32 0.10 19.24 -0.52
CA ASN A 32 0.20 17.86 -0.98
C ASN A 32 -1.15 17.37 -1.54
N ALA A 33 -2.26 17.74 -0.90
CA ALA A 33 -3.59 17.40 -1.38
C ALA A 33 -3.86 18.00 -2.78
N LEU A 34 -3.55 19.28 -3.00
CA LEU A 34 -3.68 19.91 -4.32
C LEU A 34 -2.86 19.17 -5.38
N ILE A 35 -1.60 18.84 -5.08
CA ILE A 35 -0.73 18.08 -5.99
C ILE A 35 -1.35 16.74 -6.37
N ILE A 36 -1.97 16.03 -5.42
CA ILE A 36 -2.66 14.77 -5.68
C ILE A 36 -3.84 15.01 -6.65
N THR A 37 -4.67 16.01 -6.39
CA THR A 37 -5.84 16.32 -7.25
C THR A 37 -5.46 16.71 -8.67
N GLU A 38 -4.31 17.37 -8.87
CA GLU A 38 -3.82 17.78 -10.19
C GLU A 38 -3.18 16.62 -10.97
N LYS A 39 -2.55 15.67 -10.26
CA LYS A 39 -1.86 14.53 -10.88
C LYS A 39 -2.79 13.40 -11.30
N LEU A 40 -3.87 13.19 -10.56
CA LEU A 40 -4.75 12.04 -10.77
C LEU A 40 -5.74 12.29 -11.90
N ASN A 41 -5.72 11.38 -12.88
CA ASN A 41 -6.75 11.32 -13.92
C ASN A 41 -7.73 10.16 -13.66
N ALA A 42 -8.75 10.03 -14.52
CA ALA A 42 -9.77 8.99 -14.40
C ALA A 42 -9.20 7.56 -14.37
N ASP A 43 -8.13 7.28 -15.12
CA ASP A 43 -7.49 5.96 -15.15
C ASP A 43 -6.78 5.64 -13.84
N ASN A 44 -6.13 6.64 -13.23
CA ASN A 44 -5.52 6.48 -11.92
C ASN A 44 -6.59 6.27 -10.83
N ILE A 45 -7.69 7.02 -10.88
CA ILE A 45 -8.83 6.81 -9.98
C ILE A 45 -9.42 5.41 -10.12
N ASN A 46 -9.65 4.94 -11.35
CA ASN A 46 -10.13 3.58 -11.60
C ASN A 46 -9.12 2.50 -11.14
N THR A 47 -7.83 2.81 -11.19
CA THR A 47 -6.79 1.96 -10.62
C THR A 47 -6.96 1.84 -9.10
N PHE A 48 -7.14 2.95 -8.38
CA PHE A 48 -7.29 2.95 -6.93
C PHE A 48 -8.65 2.44 -6.44
N ARG A 49 -9.70 2.46 -7.27
CA ARG A 49 -10.93 1.69 -7.03
C ARG A 49 -10.71 0.16 -7.00
N LYS A 50 -9.58 -0.32 -7.50
CA LYS A 50 -9.25 -1.76 -7.53
C LYS A 50 -8.09 -2.09 -6.61
N TRP A 51 -7.11 -1.20 -6.50
CA TRP A 51 -5.87 -1.41 -5.77
C TRP A 51 -5.79 -0.51 -4.55
N ASN A 52 -5.67 -1.16 -3.39
CA ASN A 52 -5.39 -0.51 -2.12
C ASN A 52 -3.90 -0.65 -1.82
N PHE A 53 -3.38 0.28 -1.05
CA PHE A 53 -1.99 0.35 -0.65
C PHE A 53 -1.88 0.59 0.85
N ARG A 54 -0.92 -0.08 1.50
CA ARG A 54 -0.47 0.27 2.85
C ARG A 54 1.02 -0.03 3.01
N TYR A 55 1.70 0.73 3.86
CA TYR A 55 3.08 0.46 4.23
C TYR A 55 3.18 -0.23 5.60
N ARG A 56 3.90 -1.37 5.67
CA ARG A 56 4.22 -2.07 6.94
C ARG A 56 5.52 -2.84 6.80
N GLY A 57 6.66 -2.20 7.07
CA GLY A 57 8.01 -2.76 6.84
C GLY A 57 8.40 -2.87 5.36
N GLY A 58 7.42 -2.78 4.47
CA GLY A 58 7.50 -2.68 3.03
C GLY A 58 6.09 -2.45 2.47
N GLU A 59 5.94 -2.49 1.16
CA GLU A 59 4.70 -2.15 0.50
C GLU A 59 3.74 -3.33 0.47
N ILE A 60 2.48 -3.12 0.85
CA ILE A 60 1.44 -4.14 0.72
C ILE A 60 0.41 -3.61 -0.27
N TRP A 61 0.31 -4.30 -1.40
CA TRP A 61 -0.67 -4.03 -2.44
C TRP A 61 -1.79 -5.05 -2.37
N THR A 62 -3.02 -4.56 -2.36
CA THR A 62 -4.22 -5.41 -2.23
C THR A 62 -5.22 -5.07 -3.32
N LYS A 63 -5.52 -6.04 -4.18
CA LYS A 63 -6.60 -5.91 -5.15
C LYS A 63 -7.92 -6.37 -4.55
N LYS A 64 -8.95 -5.54 -4.65
CA LYS A 64 -10.31 -5.84 -4.20
C LYS A 64 -11.30 -5.80 -5.35
N VAL A 65 -12.32 -6.65 -5.25
CA VAL A 65 -13.56 -6.57 -6.03
C VAL A 65 -14.71 -6.72 -5.04
N ASP A 66 -15.64 -5.76 -5.01
CA ASP A 66 -16.79 -5.75 -4.09
C ASP A 66 -16.41 -5.91 -2.60
N ASP A 67 -15.34 -5.21 -2.20
CA ASP A 67 -14.67 -5.30 -0.89
C ASP A 67 -14.04 -6.66 -0.54
N SER A 68 -14.11 -7.64 -1.43
CA SER A 68 -13.46 -8.94 -1.28
C SER A 68 -12.02 -8.88 -1.79
N ILE A 69 -11.06 -9.36 -0.99
CA ILE A 69 -9.65 -9.41 -1.38
C ILE A 69 -9.43 -10.58 -2.34
N ILE A 70 -9.17 -10.27 -3.60
CA ILE A 70 -8.90 -11.26 -4.65
C ILE A 70 -7.41 -11.46 -4.93
N PHE A 71 -6.58 -10.51 -4.50
CA PHE A 71 -5.13 -10.60 -4.58
C PHE A 71 -4.47 -9.73 -3.50
N ASN A 72 -3.37 -10.21 -2.94
CA ASN A 72 -2.53 -9.44 -2.03
C ASN A 72 -1.08 -9.86 -2.20
N CYS A 73 -0.18 -8.87 -2.22
CA CYS A 73 1.26 -9.12 -2.20
C CYS A 73 1.98 -8.12 -1.31
N TYR A 74 3.09 -8.57 -0.76
CA TYR A 74 4.13 -7.71 -0.20
C TYR A 74 5.17 -7.44 -1.29
N TYR A 75 5.52 -6.17 -1.48
CA TYR A 75 6.48 -5.71 -2.47
C TYR A 75 7.61 -4.95 -1.78
N ARG A 76 8.83 -5.29 -2.15
CA ARG A 76 10.03 -4.63 -1.63
C ARG A 76 11.05 -4.48 -2.74
N LYS A 77 11.69 -3.32 -2.78
CA LYS A 77 12.82 -3.04 -3.66
C LYS A 77 14.05 -2.80 -2.81
N GLU A 78 15.09 -3.57 -3.07
CA GLU A 78 16.43 -3.45 -2.49
C GLU A 78 17.42 -3.11 -3.63
N ASN A 79 18.69 -2.88 -3.30
CA ASN A 79 19.68 -2.36 -4.26
C ASN A 79 19.83 -3.22 -5.52
N ASP A 80 19.77 -4.55 -5.36
CA ASP A 80 20.01 -5.52 -6.44
C ASP A 80 18.82 -6.45 -6.72
N THR A 81 17.76 -6.33 -5.92
CA THR A 81 16.67 -7.31 -5.87
C THR A 81 15.34 -6.61 -5.71
N THR A 82 14.36 -7.03 -6.50
CA THR A 82 12.95 -6.71 -6.30
C THR A 82 12.21 -7.97 -5.85
N SER A 83 11.50 -7.90 -4.74
CA SER A 83 10.82 -9.03 -4.12
C SER A 83 9.31 -8.86 -4.16
N LEU A 84 8.61 -9.92 -4.57
CA LEU A 84 7.17 -10.09 -4.42
C LEU A 84 6.91 -11.30 -3.52
N VAL A 85 6.24 -11.09 -2.39
CA VAL A 85 5.78 -12.18 -1.53
C VAL A 85 4.28 -12.33 -1.68
N VAL A 86 3.84 -13.54 -2.03
CA VAL A 86 2.44 -13.85 -2.31
C VAL A 86 2.04 -15.08 -1.49
N SER A 87 0.91 -14.98 -0.79
CA SER A 87 0.35 -16.13 -0.08
C SER A 87 -0.14 -17.20 -1.07
N ASN A 88 -0.01 -18.47 -0.68
CA ASN A 88 -0.39 -19.62 -1.50
C ASN A 88 -1.80 -19.51 -2.11
N ARG A 89 -2.79 -19.02 -1.36
CA ARG A 89 -4.18 -18.84 -1.81
C ARG A 89 -4.33 -17.96 -3.05
N TYR A 90 -3.38 -17.07 -3.30
CA TYR A 90 -3.43 -16.14 -4.42
C TYR A 90 -2.66 -16.64 -5.64
N LEU A 91 -1.83 -17.68 -5.52
CA LEU A 91 -1.05 -18.19 -6.66
C LEU A 91 -1.92 -18.81 -7.76
N ILE A 92 -3.10 -19.30 -7.39
CA ILE A 92 -4.10 -19.82 -8.33
C ILE A 92 -5.09 -18.76 -8.81
N SER A 93 -4.95 -17.51 -8.33
CA SER A 93 -5.83 -16.41 -8.71
C SER A 93 -5.57 -16.00 -10.15
N LYS A 94 -6.61 -15.62 -10.89
CA LYS A 94 -6.46 -15.01 -12.23
C LYS A 94 -5.64 -13.71 -12.19
N GLU A 95 -5.56 -13.08 -11.02
CA GLU A 95 -4.75 -11.87 -10.76
C GLU A 95 -3.26 -12.16 -10.62
N PHE A 96 -2.90 -13.43 -10.44
CA PHE A 96 -1.53 -13.89 -10.37
C PHE A 96 -1.38 -15.06 -11.35
N PRO A 97 -1.20 -14.77 -12.65
CA PRO A 97 -1.17 -15.80 -13.69
C PRO A 97 0.16 -16.55 -13.67
N CYS A 98 0.43 -17.32 -12.61
CA CYS A 98 1.68 -18.04 -12.45
C CYS A 98 1.77 -19.22 -13.41
N SER A 99 2.92 -19.36 -14.07
CA SER A 99 3.27 -20.49 -14.94
C SER A 99 3.90 -21.64 -14.18
N ILE A 100 4.56 -21.37 -13.05
CA ILE A 100 5.25 -22.41 -12.29
C ILE A 100 4.25 -23.20 -11.44
N GLU A 101 4.33 -24.52 -11.54
CA GLU A 101 3.59 -25.42 -10.66
C GLU A 101 4.27 -25.46 -9.29
N VAL A 102 3.50 -25.17 -8.25
CA VAL A 102 3.97 -25.23 -6.86
C VAL A 102 2.97 -25.95 -5.99
N ASP A 103 3.48 -26.72 -5.03
CA ASP A 103 2.64 -27.44 -4.07
C ASP A 103 2.12 -26.47 -2.99
N THR A 104 0.92 -25.93 -3.22
CA THR A 104 0.25 -24.98 -2.32
C THR A 104 -0.23 -25.60 -1.01
N SER A 105 -0.18 -26.94 -0.86
CA SER A 105 -0.52 -27.64 0.38
C SER A 105 0.62 -27.61 1.41
N LEU A 106 1.87 -27.55 0.94
CA LEU A 106 3.07 -27.59 1.77
C LEU A 106 3.53 -26.22 2.27
N PHE A 107 3.33 -25.17 1.46
CA PHE A 107 3.86 -23.84 1.72
C PHE A 107 2.75 -22.79 1.87
N GLY A 108 2.95 -21.84 2.78
CA GLY A 108 1.94 -20.80 3.08
C GLY A 108 2.17 -19.51 2.28
N ALA A 109 3.41 -19.26 1.87
CA ALA A 109 3.80 -18.08 1.10
C ALA A 109 4.99 -18.39 0.19
N TYR A 110 5.10 -17.60 -0.87
CA TYR A 110 6.11 -17.72 -1.91
C TYR A 110 6.72 -16.36 -2.18
N THR A 111 8.04 -16.32 -2.20
CA THR A 111 8.84 -15.12 -2.45
C THR A 111 9.49 -15.26 -3.83
N PHE A 112 9.11 -14.37 -4.74
CA PHE A 112 9.68 -14.21 -6.06
C PHE A 112 10.67 -13.04 -6.01
N ASN A 113 11.95 -13.32 -6.24
CA ASN A 113 13.01 -12.33 -6.24
C ASN A 113 13.53 -12.14 -7.66
N LYS A 114 13.30 -10.96 -8.25
CA LYS A 114 13.87 -10.55 -9.53
C LYS A 114 15.17 -9.79 -9.27
N LEU A 115 16.28 -10.35 -9.74
CA LEU A 115 17.60 -9.74 -9.68
C LEU A 115 17.77 -8.70 -10.80
N ASN A 116 18.73 -7.78 -10.66
CA ASN A 116 19.00 -6.74 -11.66
C ASN A 116 19.37 -7.28 -13.06
N ASN A 117 19.92 -8.50 -13.14
CA ASN A 117 20.18 -9.17 -14.42
C ASN A 117 18.92 -9.75 -15.08
N GLY A 118 17.74 -9.55 -14.47
CA GLY A 118 16.45 -9.99 -14.97
C GLY A 118 16.04 -11.40 -14.55
N THR A 119 16.91 -12.17 -13.89
CA THR A 119 16.58 -13.53 -13.47
C THR A 119 15.73 -13.56 -12.20
N ILE A 120 14.89 -14.57 -12.09
CA ILE A 120 13.99 -14.78 -10.96
C ILE A 120 14.42 -16.01 -10.17
N THR A 121 14.44 -15.84 -8.86
CA THR A 121 14.54 -16.91 -7.87
C THR A 121 13.23 -17.03 -7.11
N VAL A 122 12.74 -18.26 -6.90
CA VAL A 122 11.51 -18.52 -6.16
C VAL A 122 11.81 -19.34 -4.92
N LYS A 123 11.45 -18.78 -3.77
CA LYS A 123 11.54 -19.43 -2.46
C LYS A 123 10.14 -19.64 -1.91
N ALA A 124 9.95 -20.66 -1.11
CA ALA A 124 8.69 -20.91 -0.42
C ALA A 124 8.92 -21.10 1.08
N THR A 125 8.06 -20.51 1.89
CA THR A 125 8.13 -20.62 3.34
C THR A 125 7.26 -21.78 3.81
N LEU A 126 7.87 -22.76 4.47
CA LEU A 126 7.16 -23.93 5.00
C LEU A 126 6.12 -23.50 6.04
N ASN A 127 4.93 -24.07 5.94
CA ASN A 127 3.92 -23.95 6.99
C ASN A 127 4.55 -24.37 8.33
N ASN A 128 4.54 -23.47 9.31
CA ASN A 128 4.93 -23.70 10.71
C ASN A 128 6.43 -23.79 11.03
N LYS A 129 7.36 -23.50 10.11
CA LYS A 129 8.81 -23.62 10.42
C LYS A 129 9.68 -22.41 10.08
N GLY A 130 9.13 -21.36 9.46
CA GLY A 130 9.84 -20.11 9.17
C GLY A 130 11.13 -20.27 8.34
N ARG A 131 11.35 -21.44 7.75
CA ARG A 131 12.51 -21.75 6.91
C ARG A 131 12.08 -21.66 5.45
N ASP A 132 12.79 -20.81 4.72
CA ASP A 132 12.63 -20.67 3.28
C ASP A 132 13.31 -21.83 2.56
N THR A 133 12.58 -22.46 1.65
CA THR A 133 13.10 -23.50 0.75
C THR A 133 13.24 -22.88 -0.64
N LEU A 134 14.43 -22.99 -1.24
CA LEU A 134 14.63 -22.62 -2.63
C LEU A 134 13.92 -23.65 -3.52
N LEU A 135 12.96 -23.20 -4.33
CA LEU A 135 12.24 -24.06 -5.27
C LEU A 135 12.79 -23.95 -6.69
N PHE A 136 13.05 -22.73 -7.14
CA PHE A 136 13.51 -22.45 -8.49
C PHE A 136 14.54 -21.31 -8.50
N GLN A 137 15.43 -21.33 -9.48
CA GLN A 137 16.47 -20.32 -9.68
C GLN A 137 16.70 -20.06 -11.17
N ASN A 138 17.22 -18.87 -11.50
CA ASN A 138 17.57 -18.47 -12.86
C ASN A 138 16.42 -18.53 -13.87
N LEU A 139 15.17 -18.34 -13.41
CA LEU A 139 14.00 -18.26 -14.29
C LEU A 139 13.95 -16.90 -15.00
N LYS A 140 13.32 -16.84 -16.18
CA LYS A 140 12.94 -15.56 -16.79
C LYS A 140 11.54 -15.13 -16.36
N VAL A 141 11.19 -13.87 -16.60
CA VAL A 141 9.87 -13.31 -16.23
C VAL A 141 8.75 -14.07 -16.94
N GLU A 142 8.93 -14.35 -18.22
CA GLU A 142 8.00 -15.08 -19.09
C GLU A 142 7.79 -16.54 -18.66
N ASP A 143 8.79 -17.14 -17.98
CA ASP A 143 8.68 -18.50 -17.45
C ASP A 143 7.88 -18.55 -16.14
N VAL A 144 7.72 -17.40 -15.47
CA VAL A 144 7.05 -17.28 -14.17
C VAL A 144 5.63 -16.75 -14.30
N PHE A 145 5.38 -15.81 -15.21
CA PHE A 145 4.08 -15.17 -15.40
C PHE A 145 3.54 -15.37 -16.81
N LYS A 146 2.33 -15.94 -16.94
CA LYS A 146 1.71 -16.30 -18.23
C LYS A 146 1.32 -15.10 -19.09
N THR A 147 0.80 -14.04 -18.48
CA THR A 147 0.13 -12.95 -19.24
C THR A 147 0.54 -11.54 -18.83
N GLU A 148 0.97 -11.31 -17.59
CA GLU A 148 1.38 -9.99 -17.12
C GLU A 148 2.61 -10.10 -16.21
N ASP A 149 3.66 -9.31 -16.48
CA ASP A 149 4.79 -9.14 -15.56
C ASP A 149 4.31 -8.38 -14.31
N LEU A 150 4.09 -9.13 -13.23
CA LEU A 150 3.59 -8.56 -12.00
C LEU A 150 4.62 -7.66 -11.32
N PHE A 151 5.93 -7.86 -11.52
CA PHE A 151 6.93 -6.91 -11.02
C PHE A 151 6.72 -5.55 -11.67
N ARG A 152 6.52 -5.53 -13.00
CA ARG A 152 6.25 -4.27 -13.73
C ARG A 152 4.95 -3.64 -13.27
N LYS A 153 3.88 -4.43 -13.08
CA LYS A 153 2.58 -3.92 -12.63
C LYS A 153 2.68 -3.29 -11.25
N ILE A 154 3.26 -4.00 -10.27
CA ILE A 154 3.38 -3.49 -8.91
C ILE A 154 4.38 -2.31 -8.86
N ASP A 155 5.51 -2.34 -9.56
CA ASP A 155 6.45 -1.21 -9.65
C ASP A 155 5.77 0.06 -10.20
N SER A 156 4.86 -0.08 -11.17
CA SER A 156 4.08 1.06 -11.67
C SER A 156 3.14 1.66 -10.62
N LEU A 157 2.52 0.81 -9.79
CA LEU A 157 1.69 1.25 -8.67
C LEU A 157 2.53 1.92 -7.59
N SER A 158 3.69 1.36 -7.26
CA SER A 158 4.66 1.91 -6.31
C SER A 158 5.12 3.30 -6.72
N LYS A 159 5.52 3.47 -7.98
CA LYS A 159 5.92 4.78 -8.53
C LYS A 159 4.79 5.79 -8.47
N LEU A 160 3.58 5.40 -8.88
CA LEU A 160 2.42 6.29 -8.81
C LEU A 160 2.15 6.74 -7.37
N LYS A 161 2.17 5.81 -6.42
CA LYS A 161 2.10 6.13 -4.98
C LYS A 161 3.18 7.14 -4.55
N ASP A 162 4.42 6.90 -4.94
CA ASP A 162 5.56 7.71 -4.48
C ASP A 162 5.47 9.14 -5.02
N GLU A 163 4.99 9.30 -6.26
CA GLU A 163 4.70 10.59 -6.86
C GLU A 163 3.59 11.35 -6.12
N LEU A 164 2.59 10.63 -5.59
CA LEU A 164 1.51 11.19 -4.77
C LEU A 164 1.95 11.45 -3.32
N LYS A 165 3.08 10.88 -2.89
CA LYS A 165 3.63 11.00 -1.53
C LYS A 165 2.66 10.54 -0.43
N VAL A 166 1.92 9.47 -0.68
CA VAL A 166 0.97 8.88 0.26
C VAL A 166 1.52 7.61 0.88
N TYR A 167 1.20 7.34 2.15
CA TYR A 167 1.65 6.11 2.83
C TYR A 167 0.54 5.06 2.98
N ARG A 168 -0.71 5.40 2.62
CA ARG A 168 -1.85 4.47 2.50
C ARG A 168 -2.87 4.98 1.49
N ILE A 169 -3.49 4.06 0.77
CA ILE A 169 -4.61 4.33 -0.15
C ILE A 169 -5.66 3.27 0.09
N ASP A 170 -6.88 3.69 0.41
CA ASP A 170 -8.01 2.79 0.62
C ASP A 170 -9.19 3.15 -0.27
N TYR A 171 -9.80 2.12 -0.85
CA TYR A 171 -11.08 2.22 -1.52
C TYR A 171 -12.18 1.62 -0.64
N LEU A 172 -13.21 2.42 -0.39
CA LEU A 172 -14.31 2.14 0.53
C LEU A 172 -15.63 2.07 -0.25
N LYS A 173 -15.79 1.02 -1.06
CA LYS A 173 -16.96 0.85 -1.94
C LYS A 173 -18.28 0.93 -1.18
N ARG A 174 -18.46 0.07 -0.17
CA ARG A 174 -19.69 -0.01 0.66
C ARG A 174 -20.07 1.26 1.41
N ASN A 175 -19.14 2.21 1.57
CA ASN A 175 -19.38 3.42 2.34
C ASN A 175 -19.91 4.56 1.47
N GLY A 176 -19.70 4.49 0.15
CA GLY A 176 -20.16 5.50 -0.80
C GLY A 176 -19.28 5.69 -2.03
N ASP A 177 -18.49 4.67 -2.41
CA ASP A 177 -17.51 4.75 -3.51
C ASP A 177 -16.38 5.76 -3.24
N PHE A 178 -15.91 5.85 -1.99
CA PHE A 178 -14.83 6.76 -1.60
C PHE A 178 -13.45 6.17 -1.84
N ILE A 179 -12.49 7.04 -2.18
CA ILE A 179 -11.06 6.71 -2.15
C ILE A 179 -10.37 7.65 -1.16
N ASP A 180 -9.75 7.08 -0.13
CA ASP A 180 -8.95 7.79 0.85
C ASP A 180 -7.47 7.71 0.50
N PHE A 181 -6.83 8.87 0.39
CA PHE A 181 -5.40 9.06 0.20
C PHE A 181 -4.82 9.63 1.49
N TYR A 182 -4.07 8.80 2.21
CA TYR A 182 -3.48 9.19 3.49
C TYR A 182 -2.13 9.89 3.23
N ILE A 183 -2.13 11.21 3.42
CA ILE A 183 -0.93 12.05 3.35
C ILE A 183 -0.13 11.86 4.64
N THR A 184 -0.82 11.89 5.78
CA THR A 184 -0.30 11.50 7.11
C THR A 184 -1.33 10.65 7.84
N ALA A 185 -0.97 10.15 9.03
CA ALA A 185 -1.92 9.46 9.91
C ALA A 185 -3.17 10.28 10.25
N ARG A 186 -3.08 11.60 10.12
CA ARG A 186 -4.13 12.56 10.48
C ARG A 186 -4.73 13.26 9.29
N ASP A 187 -3.97 13.42 8.21
CA ASP A 187 -4.37 14.15 7.02
C ASP A 187 -4.81 13.17 5.92
N ILE A 188 -6.12 13.11 5.69
CA ILE A 188 -6.73 12.18 4.74
C ILE A 188 -7.45 12.99 3.65
N LEU A 189 -6.97 12.88 2.42
CA LEU A 189 -7.63 13.42 1.25
C LEU A 189 -8.61 12.38 0.71
N THR A 190 -9.89 12.71 0.65
CA THR A 190 -10.96 11.83 0.20
C THR A 190 -11.51 12.29 -1.14
N PHE A 191 -11.62 11.34 -2.07
CA PHE A 191 -12.32 11.51 -3.35
C PHE A 191 -13.69 10.84 -3.32
N ILE A 192 -14.71 11.50 -3.88
CA ILE A 192 -16.04 10.92 -4.13
C ILE A 192 -16.35 10.93 -5.64
N GLY A 193 -16.74 9.78 -6.20
CA GLY A 193 -17.12 9.69 -7.62
C GLY A 193 -18.57 10.10 -7.89
N ASP A 194 -18.85 10.65 -9.07
CA ASP A 194 -20.23 10.94 -9.53
C ASP A 194 -21.07 9.68 -9.73
N GLU A 195 -20.40 8.60 -10.11
CA GLU A 195 -21.03 7.32 -10.48
C GLU A 195 -21.26 6.41 -9.28
N SER A 196 -21.35 6.96 -8.06
CA SER A 196 -21.66 6.17 -6.89
C SER A 196 -23.08 5.61 -7.02
N THR A 197 -23.17 4.39 -7.55
CA THR A 197 -24.41 3.59 -7.62
C THR A 197 -24.96 3.25 -6.23
N LEU A 198 -24.14 3.47 -5.19
CA LEU A 198 -24.49 3.25 -3.80
C LEU A 198 -24.80 4.60 -3.16
N LYS A 199 -25.98 4.72 -2.52
CA LYS A 199 -26.25 5.88 -1.66
C LYS A 199 -25.20 5.87 -0.53
N PRO A 200 -24.31 6.87 -0.44
CA PRO A 200 -23.34 6.93 0.66
C PRO A 200 -24.10 6.96 1.98
N LYS A 201 -23.57 6.29 3.01
CA LYS A 201 -24.22 6.36 4.33
C LYS A 201 -24.04 7.79 4.86
N GLN A 202 -25.08 8.33 5.51
CA GLN A 202 -25.11 9.72 5.97
C GLN A 202 -23.85 10.10 6.78
N ILE A 203 -23.42 9.24 7.71
CA ILE A 203 -22.21 9.46 8.51
C ILE A 203 -20.95 9.72 7.68
N TRP A 204 -20.82 9.12 6.49
CA TRP A 204 -19.68 9.38 5.61
C TRP A 204 -19.81 10.68 4.85
N LEU A 205 -21.02 11.11 4.52
CA LEU A 205 -21.28 12.43 3.94
C LEU A 205 -21.02 13.53 4.97
N ASP A 206 -21.44 13.32 6.21
CA ASP A 206 -21.21 14.23 7.32
C ASP A 206 -19.70 14.37 7.57
N ASN A 207 -19.00 13.24 7.72
CA ASN A 207 -17.54 13.23 7.85
C ASN A 207 -16.84 13.90 6.66
N PHE A 208 -17.35 13.70 5.43
CA PHE A 208 -16.80 14.35 4.24
C PHE A 208 -17.04 15.87 4.25
N ALA A 209 -18.20 16.33 4.74
CA ALA A 209 -18.54 17.74 4.82
C ALA A 209 -17.76 18.50 5.90
N GLU A 210 -17.25 17.81 6.93
CA GLU A 210 -16.45 18.41 8.00
C GLU A 210 -15.04 18.84 7.57
N GLY A 211 -14.49 18.26 6.49
CA GLY A 211 -13.16 18.64 6.02
C GLY A 211 -13.17 19.83 5.07
N THR A 212 -11.97 20.24 4.64
CA THR A 212 -11.79 21.38 3.72
C THR A 212 -11.87 20.91 2.27
N GLU A 213 -12.78 21.48 1.48
CA GLU A 213 -12.80 21.25 0.03
C GLU A 213 -11.49 21.75 -0.61
N ILE A 214 -10.82 20.85 -1.34
CA ILE A 214 -9.56 21.12 -2.04
C ILE A 214 -9.81 21.38 -3.52
N ALA A 215 -10.71 20.61 -4.11
CA ALA A 215 -11.18 20.69 -5.48
C ALA A 215 -12.56 20.03 -5.56
N PRO A 216 -13.33 20.19 -6.65
CA PRO A 216 -14.61 19.53 -6.80
C PRO A 216 -14.48 18.02 -6.55
N LYS A 217 -15.26 17.50 -5.58
CA LYS A 217 -15.27 16.09 -5.15
C LYS A 217 -14.06 15.62 -4.33
N TRP A 218 -13.21 16.56 -3.93
CA TRP A 218 -12.02 16.31 -3.14
C TRP A 218 -12.09 17.08 -1.83
N ASN A 219 -12.03 16.35 -0.72
CA ASN A 219 -12.10 16.94 0.60
C ASN A 219 -10.94 16.45 1.47
N LEU A 220 -10.24 17.37 2.12
CA LEU A 220 -9.14 17.08 3.03
C LEU A 220 -9.63 17.15 4.48
N ARG A 221 -9.55 16.02 5.18
CA ARG A 221 -9.91 15.88 6.59
C ARG A 221 -8.64 15.82 7.45
N HIS A 222 -8.72 16.40 8.63
CA HIS A 222 -7.69 16.36 9.66
C HIS A 222 -8.27 15.76 10.93
N PHE A 223 -7.64 14.72 11.47
CA PHE A 223 -8.04 14.09 12.73
C PHE A 223 -7.06 14.48 13.85
N ASP A 224 -7.60 14.94 14.98
CA ASP A 224 -6.81 15.20 16.18
C ASP A 224 -6.40 13.89 16.88
N GLU A 225 -5.39 13.94 17.77
CA GLU A 225 -4.80 12.75 18.42
C GLU A 225 -5.80 11.83 19.13
N ASP A 226 -6.89 12.41 19.65
CA ASP A 226 -7.89 11.70 20.43
C ASP A 226 -8.91 10.92 19.57
N GLN A 227 -8.76 10.95 18.24
CA GLN A 227 -9.71 10.38 17.28
C GLN A 227 -9.14 9.23 16.43
N LEU A 228 -7.91 8.77 16.74
CA LEU A 228 -7.26 7.65 16.05
C LEU A 228 -7.40 6.36 16.88
N ASP A 229 -8.41 5.56 16.57
CA ASP A 229 -8.60 4.18 17.07
C ASP A 229 -7.66 3.16 16.39
#